data_AF-A0A973MK35-F1
#
_entry.id   AF-A0A973MK35-F1
#
_cell.length_a   1.000
_cell.length_b   1.000
_cell.length_c   1.000
_cell.angle_alpha   90.00
_cell.angle_beta   90.00
_cell.angle_gamma   90.00
#
_symmetry.space_group_name_H-M   'P 1'
#
loop_
_entity.id
_entity.type
_entity.pdbx_description
1 polymer ?
#
loop_
_entity_poly.entity_id
_entity_poly.type
_entity_poly.pdbx_seq_one_letter_code
_entity_poly.pdbx_strand_id
1 'polypeptide(L)'
;MYREDKFVLSHRPYAIDLGSLHVNFEGGRNGEYAHARALAVWFRRKNGANQAVAGELWDIQRPAPKDAVQFLEQHKNGRYGGRPFARWDGTSFWCAGQYPEENARYLALLKPMLAEFPACPEGWDGWWRF
;
A
#
# COMPACT_ATOMS: atom_id res chain seq x y z
N MET A 1 -22.00 21.57 2.21
CA MET A 1 -21.96 20.89 3.51
C MET A 1 -21.26 19.54 3.31
N TYR A 2 -19.94 19.52 3.45
CA TYR A 2 -19.15 18.30 3.37
C TYR A 2 -19.34 17.53 4.68
N ARG A 3 -19.83 16.29 4.59
CA ARG A 3 -20.01 15.41 5.75
C ARG A 3 -18.62 14.96 6.23
N GLU A 4 -18.08 15.65 7.22
CA GLU A 4 -16.77 15.39 7.84
C GLU A 4 -16.74 14.10 8.68
N ASP A 5 -17.89 13.49 8.98
CA ASP A 5 -17.99 12.30 9.85
C ASP A 5 -17.73 10.94 9.17
N LYS A 6 -17.37 10.93 7.88
CA LYS A 6 -17.09 9.68 7.16
C LYS A 6 -15.65 9.71 6.66
N PHE A 7 -14.84 8.77 7.16
CA PHE A 7 -13.53 8.43 6.62
C PHE A 7 -13.66 8.25 5.09
N VAL A 8 -13.34 9.28 4.31
CA VAL A 8 -13.30 9.16 2.85
C VAL A 8 -11.95 8.55 2.54
N LEU A 9 -11.92 7.25 2.23
CA LEU A 9 -10.74 6.50 1.78
C LEU A 9 -9.98 7.19 0.62
N SER A 10 -10.53 8.24 0.01
CA SER A 10 -9.91 9.02 -1.06
C SER A 10 -8.72 9.87 -0.62
N HIS A 11 -8.56 10.22 0.67
CA HIS A 11 -7.49 11.14 1.08
C HIS A 11 -6.37 10.50 1.88
N ARG A 12 -6.57 9.31 2.45
CA ARG A 12 -5.54 8.58 3.21
C ARG A 12 -5.48 7.11 2.80
N PRO A 13 -5.03 6.79 1.58
CA PRO A 13 -5.33 5.50 0.99
C PRO A 13 -4.59 4.33 1.64
N TYR A 14 -3.42 4.52 2.25
CA TYR A 14 -2.58 3.38 2.65
C TYR A 14 -1.69 3.64 3.87
N ALA A 15 -1.21 2.55 4.45
CA ALA A 15 -0.06 2.48 5.34
C ALA A 15 1.09 1.76 4.63
N ILE A 16 2.34 2.08 4.97
CA ILE A 16 3.56 1.58 4.32
C ILE A 16 4.48 0.93 5.35
N ASP A 17 5.21 -0.09 4.95
CA ASP A 17 6.38 -0.55 5.71
C ASP A 17 7.59 0.29 5.28
N LEU A 18 8.04 1.21 6.16
CA LEU A 18 9.15 2.12 5.86
C LEU A 18 10.47 1.40 5.59
N GLY A 19 10.64 0.18 6.12
CA GLY A 19 11.83 -0.66 5.90
C GLY A 19 11.81 -1.42 4.57
N SER A 20 10.70 -1.39 3.84
CA SER A 20 10.50 -2.19 2.63
C SER A 20 10.85 -1.49 1.32
N LEU A 21 11.35 -0.24 1.37
CA LEU A 21 11.70 0.49 0.16
C LEU A 21 12.80 -0.22 -0.62
N HIS A 22 12.53 -0.45 -1.89
CA HIS A 22 13.48 -0.98 -2.84
C HIS A 22 13.61 -0.03 -4.03
N VAL A 23 14.84 0.36 -4.36
CA VAL A 23 15.14 1.31 -5.44
C VAL A 23 16.04 0.64 -6.46
N ASN A 24 15.54 0.51 -7.70
CA ASN A 24 16.33 0.06 -8.84
C ASN A 24 16.68 1.26 -9.71
N PHE A 25 17.98 1.48 -9.92
CA PHE A 25 18.49 2.51 -10.80
C PHE A 25 18.53 2.00 -12.24
N GLU A 26 17.94 2.75 -13.15
CA GLU A 26 18.03 2.49 -14.59
C GLU A 26 18.62 3.70 -15.33
N GLY A 27 19.58 3.42 -16.20
CA GLY A 27 20.15 4.39 -17.12
C GLY A 27 19.27 4.53 -18.36
N GLY A 28 18.57 5.65 -18.50
CA GLY A 28 17.75 5.96 -19.68
C GLY A 28 18.37 7.00 -20.61
N ARG A 29 17.84 7.07 -21.84
CA ARG A 29 18.20 8.10 -22.84
C ARG A 29 17.99 9.55 -22.35
N ASN A 30 17.17 9.74 -21.32
CA ASN A 30 16.80 11.04 -20.73
C ASN A 30 17.35 11.21 -19.30
N GLY A 31 18.48 10.58 -18.95
CA GLY A 31 19.08 10.61 -17.62
C GLY A 31 18.67 9.44 -16.71
N GLU A 32 19.31 9.36 -15.54
CA GLU A 32 19.04 8.33 -14.53
C GLU A 32 17.64 8.49 -13.92
N TYR A 33 16.95 7.38 -13.74
CA TYR A 33 15.69 7.34 -13.01
C TYR A 33 15.60 6.10 -12.14
N ALA A 34 14.77 6.18 -11.11
CA ALA A 34 14.59 5.12 -10.15
C ALA A 34 13.22 4.46 -10.31
N HIS A 35 13.20 3.14 -10.46
CA HIS A 35 12.03 2.35 -10.13
C HIS A 35 12.01 2.10 -8.63
N ALA A 36 11.18 2.85 -7.92
CA ALA A 36 11.02 2.76 -6.47
C ALA A 36 9.74 2.00 -6.13
N ARG A 37 9.82 1.08 -5.17
CA ARG A 37 8.70 0.25 -4.73
C ARG A 37 8.75 -0.02 -3.23
N ALA A 38 7.61 -0.09 -2.58
CA ALA A 38 7.51 -0.35 -1.14
C ALA A 38 6.22 -1.09 -0.81
N LEU A 39 6.27 -1.96 0.20
CA LEU A 39 5.12 -2.70 0.68
C LEU A 39 4.10 -1.76 1.30
N ALA A 40 2.84 -1.91 0.91
CA ALA A 40 1.73 -1.09 1.38
C ALA A 40 0.54 -1.97 1.77
N VAL A 41 -0.24 -1.48 2.74
CA VAL A 41 -1.56 -1.99 3.06
C VAL A 41 -2.60 -0.89 2.93
N TRP A 42 -3.79 -1.25 2.49
CA TRP A 42 -4.89 -0.32 2.33
C TRP A 42 -6.23 -1.00 2.52
N PHE A 43 -7.25 -0.16 2.71
CA PHE A 43 -8.62 -0.62 2.62
C PHE A 43 -9.24 -0.23 1.28
N ARG A 44 -10.07 -1.11 0.75
CA ARG A 44 -10.94 -0.80 -0.39
C ARG A 44 -12.35 -1.30 -0.12
N ARG A 45 -13.32 -0.69 -0.77
CA ARG A 45 -14.70 -1.18 -0.75
C ARG A 45 -15.00 -1.94 -2.03
N LYS A 46 -15.61 -3.12 -1.93
CA LYS A 46 -16.12 -3.90 -3.06
C LYS A 46 -17.48 -4.48 -2.68
N ASN A 47 -18.49 -4.27 -3.53
CA ASN A 47 -19.86 -4.77 -3.31
C ASN A 47 -20.41 -4.45 -1.92
N GLY A 48 -20.16 -3.24 -1.41
CA GLY A 48 -20.64 -2.82 -0.09
C GLY A 48 -19.79 -3.26 1.11
N ALA A 49 -18.87 -4.21 0.95
CA ALA A 49 -17.99 -4.72 2.01
C ALA A 49 -16.61 -4.05 2.00
N ASN A 50 -16.03 -3.87 3.19
CA ASN A 50 -14.64 -3.43 3.36
C ASN A 50 -13.70 -4.63 3.16
N GLN A 51 -12.59 -4.39 2.46
CA GLN A 51 -11.54 -5.38 2.26
C GLN A 51 -10.21 -4.76 2.71
N ALA A 52 -9.48 -5.49 3.54
CA ALA A 52 -8.08 -5.20 3.82
C ALA A 52 -7.23 -5.80 2.69
N VAL A 53 -6.27 -5.02 2.19
CA VAL A 53 -5.42 -5.38 1.06
C VAL A 53 -3.96 -5.20 1.47
N ALA A 54 -3.14 -6.19 1.13
CA ALA A 54 -1.68 -6.07 1.17
C ALA A 54 -1.15 -6.07 -0.26
N GLY A 55 -0.13 -5.29 -0.51
CA GLY A 55 0.46 -5.14 -1.82
C GLY A 55 1.69 -4.25 -1.81
N GLU A 56 1.94 -3.61 -2.95
CA GLU A 56 3.10 -2.76 -3.16
C GLU A 56 2.71 -1.47 -3.87
N LEU A 57 3.19 -0.34 -3.34
CA LEU A 57 3.23 0.92 -4.08
C LEU A 57 4.48 0.93 -4.94
N TRP A 58 4.36 1.49 -6.14
CA TRP A 58 5.49 1.63 -7.04
C TRP A 58 5.39 2.95 -7.79
N ASP A 59 6.54 3.51 -8.12
CA ASP A 59 6.64 4.75 -8.89
C ASP A 59 7.97 4.82 -9.63
N ILE A 60 7.98 5.60 -10.73
CA ILE A 60 9.19 5.95 -11.43
C ILE A 60 9.56 7.38 -11.02
N GLN A 61 10.60 7.54 -10.21
CA GLN A 61 10.95 8.81 -9.59
C GLN A 61 12.26 9.39 -10.12
N ARG A 62 12.28 10.72 -10.21
CA ARG A 62 13.40 11.55 -10.63
C ARG A 62 13.39 12.85 -9.81
N PRO A 63 14.36 13.08 -8.90
CA PRO A 63 15.48 12.21 -8.54
C PRO A 63 15.03 10.92 -7.82
N ALA A 64 15.95 9.97 -7.64
CA ALA A 64 15.69 8.78 -6.84
C ALA A 64 15.40 9.14 -5.36
N PRO A 65 14.42 8.50 -4.71
CA PRO A 65 14.20 8.71 -3.28
C PRO A 65 15.33 8.06 -2.46
N LYS A 66 15.73 8.71 -1.38
CA LYS A 66 16.74 8.22 -0.44
C LYS A 66 16.17 7.22 0.57
N ASP A 67 14.89 7.37 0.90
CA ASP A 67 14.17 6.58 1.88
C ASP A 67 12.67 6.54 1.55
N ALA A 68 11.93 5.70 2.29
CA ALA A 68 10.49 5.51 2.07
C ALA A 68 9.67 6.79 2.28
N VAL A 69 10.11 7.68 3.17
CA VAL A 69 9.44 8.96 3.43
C VAL A 69 9.57 9.85 2.19
N GLN A 70 10.77 9.99 1.66
CA GLN A 70 11.02 10.77 0.46
C GLN A 70 10.32 10.16 -0.78
N PHE A 71 10.25 8.83 -0.86
CA PHE A 71 9.46 8.14 -1.90
C PHE A 71 8.00 8.61 -1.85
N LEU A 72 7.39 8.64 -0.66
CA LEU A 72 5.99 9.04 -0.48
C LEU A 72 5.75 10.53 -0.78
N GLU A 73 6.65 11.42 -0.36
CA GLU A 73 6.56 12.86 -0.68
C GLU A 73 6.60 13.13 -2.19
N GLN A 74 7.36 12.32 -2.93
CA GLN A 74 7.48 12.41 -4.38
C GLN A 74 6.36 11.66 -5.12
N HIS A 75 5.66 10.74 -4.45
CA HIS A 75 4.64 9.87 -5.01
C HIS A 75 3.32 10.63 -5.25
N LYS A 76 3.32 11.65 -6.11
CA LYS A 76 2.18 12.56 -6.26
C LYS A 76 1.01 12.01 -7.08
N ASN A 77 1.22 10.87 -7.73
CA ASN A 77 0.26 10.32 -8.68
C ASN A 77 -0.06 8.87 -8.30
N GLY A 78 -0.79 8.69 -7.20
CA GLY A 78 -1.39 7.40 -6.80
C GLY A 78 -2.41 6.82 -7.81
N ARG A 79 -2.45 7.37 -9.04
CA ARG A 79 -3.26 6.90 -10.19
C ARG A 79 -2.90 5.49 -10.61
N TYR A 80 -1.65 5.08 -10.44
CA TYR A 80 -1.21 3.69 -10.59
C TYR A 80 -1.38 3.00 -9.24
N GLY A 81 -2.64 2.67 -8.93
CA GLY A 81 -3.01 2.00 -7.69
C GLY A 81 -2.09 0.82 -7.39
N GLY A 82 -1.67 0.71 -6.13
CA GLY A 82 -0.72 -0.30 -5.68
C GLY A 82 -1.10 -1.70 -6.17
N ARG A 83 -0.07 -2.50 -6.48
CA ARG A 83 -0.24 -3.87 -6.95
C ARG A 83 -0.69 -4.75 -5.79
N PRO A 84 -1.91 -5.31 -5.79
CA PRO A 84 -2.38 -6.13 -4.68
C PRO A 84 -1.74 -7.51 -4.74
N PHE A 85 -1.17 -7.94 -3.61
CA PHE A 85 -0.66 -9.30 -3.41
C PHE A 85 -1.70 -10.17 -2.70
N ALA A 86 -2.41 -9.62 -1.71
CA ALA A 86 -3.41 -10.37 -0.96
C ALA A 86 -4.60 -9.51 -0.54
N ARG A 87 -5.74 -10.16 -0.28
CA ARG A 87 -6.99 -9.52 0.13
C ARG A 87 -7.71 -10.38 1.15
N TRP A 88 -8.23 -9.72 2.18
CA TRP A 88 -9.12 -10.30 3.18
C TRP A 88 -10.40 -9.47 3.23
N ASP A 89 -11.56 -10.11 3.11
CA ASP A 89 -12.87 -9.44 3.13
C ASP A 89 -13.71 -9.74 4.38
N GLY A 90 -13.13 -10.46 5.35
CA GLY A 90 -13.80 -10.90 6.56
C GLY A 90 -14.31 -12.34 6.50
N THR A 91 -14.45 -12.91 5.30
CA THR A 91 -14.96 -14.27 5.08
C THR A 91 -14.01 -15.10 4.22
N SER A 92 -13.49 -14.51 3.15
CA SER A 92 -12.66 -15.15 2.15
C SER A 92 -11.30 -14.47 2.03
N PHE A 93 -10.29 -15.28 1.75
CA PHE A 93 -8.92 -14.83 1.51
C PHE A 93 -8.54 -15.10 0.06
N TRP A 94 -7.98 -14.09 -0.59
CA TRP A 94 -7.38 -14.21 -1.91
C TRP A 94 -5.91 -13.79 -1.83
N CYS A 95 -5.03 -14.54 -2.50
CA CYS A 95 -3.63 -14.17 -2.69
C CYS A 95 -3.21 -14.41 -4.14
N ALA A 96 -2.31 -13.59 -4.67
CA ALA A 96 -1.69 -13.76 -5.96
C ALA A 96 -0.62 -14.87 -5.95
N GLY A 97 0.04 -15.06 -4.79
CA GLY A 97 1.07 -16.07 -4.58
C GLY A 97 0.49 -17.45 -4.24
N GLN A 98 1.26 -18.49 -4.53
CA GLN A 98 0.92 -19.89 -4.20
C GLN A 98 1.68 -20.42 -2.97
N TYR A 99 2.59 -19.63 -2.40
CA TYR A 99 3.42 -20.04 -1.27
C TYR A 99 2.62 -20.01 0.04
N PRO A 100 2.41 -21.16 0.73
CA PRO A 100 1.55 -21.20 1.92
C PRO A 100 2.02 -20.31 3.06
N GLU A 101 3.34 -20.19 3.27
CA GLU A 101 3.91 -19.37 4.33
C GLU A 101 3.68 -17.87 4.07
N GLU A 102 3.84 -17.42 2.82
CA GLU A 102 3.57 -16.03 2.44
C GLU A 102 2.07 -15.72 2.60
N ASN A 103 1.21 -16.65 2.17
CA ASN A 103 -0.23 -16.53 2.32
C ASN A 103 -0.65 -16.42 3.79
N ALA A 104 -0.05 -17.24 4.67
CA ALA A 104 -0.28 -17.18 6.10
C ALA A 104 0.16 -15.84 6.71
N ARG A 105 1.30 -15.30 6.27
CA ARG A 105 1.80 -13.97 6.70
C ARG A 105 0.84 -12.86 6.29
N TYR A 106 0.39 -12.82 5.04
CA TYR A 106 -0.60 -11.82 4.62
C TYR A 106 -1.92 -11.96 5.37
N LEU A 107 -2.39 -13.19 5.61
CA LEU A 107 -3.64 -13.38 6.35
C LEU A 107 -3.51 -12.93 7.81
N ALA A 108 -2.38 -13.20 8.46
CA ALA A 108 -2.08 -12.74 9.82
C ALA A 108 -2.00 -11.22 9.90
N LEU A 109 -1.48 -10.57 8.85
CA LEU A 109 -1.45 -9.10 8.73
C LEU A 109 -2.84 -8.50 8.53
N LEU A 110 -3.64 -9.05 7.61
CA LEU A 110 -4.88 -8.43 7.14
C LEU A 110 -6.10 -8.70 8.03
N LYS A 111 -6.14 -9.84 8.73
CA LYS A 111 -7.24 -10.17 9.65
C LYS A 111 -7.45 -9.11 10.76
N PRO A 112 -6.44 -8.78 11.59
CA PRO A 112 -6.61 -7.78 12.64
C PRO A 112 -6.89 -6.39 12.06
N MET A 113 -6.24 -6.06 10.94
CA MET A 113 -6.46 -4.80 10.22
C MET A 113 -7.93 -4.57 9.88
N LEU A 114 -8.63 -5.58 9.38
CA LEU A 114 -10.06 -5.50 9.04
C LEU A 114 -10.97 -5.62 10.27
N ALA A 115 -10.60 -6.44 11.26
CA ALA A 115 -11.39 -6.61 12.48
C ALA A 115 -11.49 -5.31 13.29
N GLU A 116 -10.43 -4.52 13.30
CA GLU A 116 -10.32 -3.24 14.01
C GLU A 116 -10.44 -2.04 13.05
N PHE A 117 -11.21 -2.20 11.96
CA PHE A 117 -11.26 -1.22 10.88
C PHE A 117 -11.58 0.22 11.36
N PRO A 118 -10.77 1.24 10.96
CA PRO A 118 -9.48 1.15 10.28
C PRO A 118 -8.30 1.03 11.27
N ALA A 119 -7.61 -0.11 11.28
CA ALA A 119 -6.38 -0.29 12.05
C ALA A 119 -5.14 -0.28 11.14
N CYS A 120 -4.07 0.39 11.59
CA CYS A 120 -2.76 0.29 10.97
C CYS A 120 -2.00 -0.87 11.62
N PRO A 121 -1.41 -1.80 10.85
CA PRO A 121 -0.63 -2.88 11.45
C PRO A 121 0.58 -2.36 12.24
N GLU A 122 1.00 -3.12 13.25
CA GLU A 122 2.19 -2.81 14.04
C GLU A 122 3.44 -2.76 13.16
N GLY A 123 4.28 -1.73 13.35
CA GLY A 123 5.48 -1.51 12.56
C GLY A 123 5.26 -0.87 11.19
N TRP A 124 4.00 -0.65 10.80
CA TRP A 124 3.65 0.06 9.57
C TRP A 124 3.37 1.53 9.88
N ASP A 125 3.78 2.41 8.97
CA ASP A 125 3.56 3.84 9.08
C ASP A 125 2.35 4.27 8.26
N GLY A 126 1.36 4.82 8.95
CA GLY A 126 -0.03 4.68 8.54
C GLY A 126 -0.75 5.95 8.10
N TRP A 127 -1.60 5.75 7.09
CA TRP A 127 -2.64 6.67 6.59
C TRP A 127 -2.11 7.98 5.98
N TRP A 128 -1.19 7.81 5.04
CA TRP A 128 -0.55 8.89 4.27
C TRP A 128 -1.53 9.65 3.40
N ARG A 129 -1.40 10.98 3.34
CA ARG A 129 -2.21 11.86 2.48
C ARG A 129 -1.46 12.22 1.19
N PHE A 130 -2.22 12.42 0.11
CA PHE A 130 -1.77 13.10 -1.10
C PHE A 130 -2.45 14.45 -1.24
#